data_AF-A0A1F7U8B5-F1
#
_entry.id   AF-A0A1F7U8B5-F1
#
_cell.length_a   1.000
_cell.length_b   1.000
_cell.length_c   1.000
_cell.angle_alpha   90.00
_cell.angle_beta   90.00
_cell.angle_gamma   90.00
#
_symmetry.space_group_name_H-M   'P 1'
#
loop_
_entity.id
_entity.type
_entity.pdbx_description
1 polymer ?
#
loop_
_entity_poly.entity_id
_entity_poly.type
_entity_poly.pdbx_seq_one_letter_code
_entity_poly.pdbx_strand_id
1 'polypeptide(L)'
;MAHRSDNYLHAFDGLTMNWDAVFGAGFRDAPRGWVTVFRPCAVEEMLMIAREGLAVPAPDLRPCEVRLELETFDRFRPLRLSRQGWSRLRSLEASLTPDVRQFPYRRDEAVIEILVNPADGVVCDMDSIAGLVPFADRQERRNKFSGAFRRYWESAVPLKTFLKFYSKIETPEGAHWLKGRRAPRLLPESFFLPEVLVTTPRISPRHVRLAQAGRPQPLLGTDFEWEYEE
;
A
#
# COMPACT_ATOMS: atom_id res chain seq x y z
N MET A 1 38.44 17.17 -6.04
CA MET A 1 37.10 17.26 -6.66
C MET A 1 36.48 15.87 -6.65
N ALA A 2 35.71 15.54 -5.62
CA ALA A 2 35.02 14.26 -5.54
C ALA A 2 33.74 14.35 -6.39
N HIS A 3 33.68 13.58 -7.48
CA HIS A 3 32.45 13.38 -8.23
C HIS A 3 31.46 12.62 -7.34
N ARG A 4 30.39 13.29 -6.90
CA ARG A 4 29.17 12.61 -6.45
C ARG A 4 28.63 11.83 -7.64
N SER A 5 28.76 10.50 -7.62
CA SER A 5 27.93 9.65 -8.48
C SER A 5 26.58 9.53 -7.79
N ASP A 6 25.66 10.44 -8.11
CA ASP A 6 24.27 10.26 -7.74
C ASP A 6 23.75 9.03 -8.50
N ASN A 7 23.70 7.88 -7.83
CA ASN A 7 23.18 6.63 -8.40
C ASN A 7 21.74 6.79 -8.93
N TYR A 8 21.02 7.81 -8.47
CA TYR A 8 19.75 8.24 -9.07
C TYR A 8 19.93 8.63 -10.53
N LEU A 9 20.86 9.53 -10.87
CA LEU A 9 21.09 9.97 -12.26
C LEU A 9 21.47 8.81 -13.20
N HIS A 10 22.22 7.82 -12.70
CA HIS A 10 22.59 6.63 -13.49
C HIS A 10 21.48 5.58 -13.61
N ALA A 11 20.52 5.51 -12.68
CA ALA A 11 19.31 4.71 -12.86
C ALA A 11 18.43 5.22 -14.02
N PHE A 12 18.69 6.43 -14.52
CA PHE A 12 17.96 7.09 -15.60
C PHE A 12 18.72 7.16 -16.93
N ASP A 13 19.95 6.61 -17.03
CA ASP A 13 20.73 6.59 -18.27
C ASP A 13 20.16 5.56 -19.25
N GLY A 14 19.36 6.03 -20.21
CA GLY A 14 18.86 5.24 -21.35
C GLY A 14 17.36 4.91 -21.33
N LEU A 15 16.64 5.25 -20.26
CA LEU A 15 15.19 5.08 -20.16
C LEU A 15 14.52 6.47 -20.16
N THR A 16 13.85 6.84 -21.25
CA THR A 16 13.07 8.09 -21.32
C THR A 16 11.89 8.01 -20.36
N MET A 17 12.10 8.49 -19.13
CA MET A 17 11.06 8.55 -18.12
C MET A 17 10.04 9.62 -18.51
N ASN A 18 8.76 9.23 -18.53
CA ASN A 18 7.67 10.19 -18.73
C ASN A 18 7.45 10.96 -17.43
N TRP A 19 8.21 12.05 -17.24
CA TRP A 19 8.12 12.89 -16.06
C TRP A 19 6.72 13.51 -15.87
N ASP A 20 5.99 13.77 -16.96
CA ASP A 20 4.60 14.23 -16.86
C ASP A 20 3.70 13.16 -16.23
N ALA A 21 3.94 11.88 -16.50
CA ALA A 21 3.24 10.79 -15.82
C ALA A 21 3.69 10.66 -14.35
N VAL A 22 5.00 10.76 -14.07
CA VAL A 22 5.55 10.67 -12.70
C VAL A 22 5.03 11.80 -11.80
N PHE A 23 4.94 13.02 -12.31
CA PHE A 23 4.45 14.19 -11.57
C PHE A 23 2.92 14.36 -11.66
N GLY A 24 2.22 13.46 -12.34
CA GLY A 24 0.76 13.43 -12.36
C GLY A 24 0.11 14.55 -13.18
N ALA A 25 0.65 14.86 -14.37
CA ALA A 25 0.03 15.82 -15.29
C ALA A 25 -1.44 15.47 -15.61
N GLY A 26 -1.78 14.17 -15.70
CA GLY A 26 -3.14 13.68 -15.88
C GLY A 26 -3.96 13.48 -14.60
N PHE A 27 -3.37 13.74 -13.42
CA PHE A 27 -4.01 13.48 -12.12
C PHE A 27 -5.21 14.40 -11.89
N ARG A 28 -5.20 15.59 -12.51
CA ARG A 28 -6.30 16.56 -12.49
C ARG A 28 -7.51 16.13 -13.32
N ASP A 29 -7.34 15.20 -14.24
CA ASP A 29 -8.40 14.72 -15.16
C ASP A 29 -9.21 13.57 -14.56
N ALA A 30 -8.92 13.17 -13.32
CA ALA A 30 -9.61 12.05 -12.69
C ALA A 30 -11.11 12.34 -12.50
N PRO A 31 -11.97 11.31 -12.64
CA PRO A 31 -13.40 11.51 -12.48
C PRO A 31 -13.78 12.02 -11.08
N ARG A 32 -14.80 12.87 -11.02
CA ARG A 32 -15.31 13.40 -9.75
C ARG A 32 -15.70 12.26 -8.80
N GLY A 33 -15.28 12.38 -7.54
CA GLY A 33 -15.58 11.40 -6.48
C GLY A 33 -14.61 10.23 -6.38
N TRP A 34 -13.56 10.20 -7.22
CA TRP A 34 -12.40 9.34 -6.99
C TRP A 34 -11.62 9.80 -5.77
N VAL A 35 -10.90 8.87 -5.15
CA VAL A 35 -10.24 9.07 -3.86
C VAL A 35 -8.77 8.73 -3.98
N THR A 36 -7.95 9.47 -3.25
CA THR A 36 -6.52 9.19 -3.16
C THR A 36 -6.27 8.03 -2.20
N VAL A 37 -5.42 7.09 -2.62
CA VAL A 37 -4.76 6.10 -1.78
C VAL A 37 -3.25 6.11 -2.04
N PHE A 38 -2.46 5.64 -1.09
CA PHE A 38 -1.01 5.66 -1.12
C PHE A 38 -0.45 4.25 -1.06
N ARG A 39 0.61 3.97 -1.82
CA ARG A 39 1.27 2.66 -1.81
C ARG A 39 2.79 2.82 -1.82
N PRO A 40 3.52 2.14 -0.94
CA PRO A 40 4.97 2.05 -1.04
C PRO A 40 5.33 1.08 -2.16
N CYS A 41 6.34 1.44 -2.95
CA CYS A 41 6.88 0.59 -4.00
C CYS A 41 8.39 0.79 -4.13
N ALA A 42 9.08 -0.19 -4.71
CA ALA A 42 10.47 -0.01 -5.11
C ALA A 42 10.58 1.07 -6.19
N VAL A 43 11.73 1.75 -6.28
CA VAL A 43 11.98 2.79 -7.28
C VAL A 43 11.85 2.22 -8.69
N GLU A 44 12.33 1.00 -8.95
CA GLU A 44 12.21 0.32 -10.25
C GLU A 44 10.75 0.01 -10.60
N GLU A 45 9.95 -0.36 -9.59
CA GLU A 45 8.52 -0.58 -9.77
C GLU A 45 7.79 0.73 -10.13
N MET A 46 8.18 1.84 -9.50
CA MET A 46 7.66 3.17 -9.84
C MET A 46 7.91 3.51 -11.32
N LEU A 47 9.08 3.16 -11.88
CA LEU A 47 9.40 3.40 -13.30
C LEU A 47 8.44 2.65 -14.23
N MET A 48 8.15 1.39 -13.92
CA MET A 48 7.20 0.59 -14.70
C MET A 48 5.78 1.18 -14.59
N ILE A 49 5.36 1.55 -13.37
CA ILE A 49 4.04 2.12 -13.13
C ILE A 49 3.84 3.44 -13.88
N ALA A 50 4.85 4.30 -13.92
CA ALA A 50 4.80 5.57 -14.65
C ALA A 50 4.59 5.38 -16.16
N ARG A 51 5.09 4.27 -16.73
CA ARG A 51 4.99 3.98 -18.16
C ARG A 51 3.71 3.23 -18.52
N GLU A 52 3.38 2.20 -17.74
CA GLU A 52 2.39 1.20 -18.11
C GLU A 52 1.09 1.31 -17.29
N GLY A 53 1.11 2.12 -16.23
CA GLY A 53 0.08 2.15 -15.20
C GLY A 53 0.30 1.06 -14.16
N LEU A 54 -0.59 1.02 -13.19
CA LEU A 54 -0.52 0.04 -12.10
C LEU A 54 -1.51 -1.09 -12.39
N ALA A 55 -1.01 -2.31 -12.51
CA ALA A 55 -1.83 -3.51 -12.63
C ALA A 55 -1.71 -4.37 -11.38
N VAL A 56 -2.79 -5.05 -11.00
CA VAL A 56 -2.73 -6.12 -10.01
C VAL A 56 -1.90 -7.26 -10.63
N PRO A 57 -0.76 -7.67 -10.03
CA PRO A 57 0.01 -8.78 -10.55
C PRO A 57 -0.85 -10.05 -10.59
N ALA A 58 -0.84 -10.75 -11.72
CA ALA A 58 -1.54 -12.01 -11.85
C ALA A 58 -1.03 -12.99 -10.77
N PRO A 59 -1.91 -13.77 -10.12
CA PRO A 59 -1.51 -14.62 -8.99
C PRO A 59 -0.35 -15.56 -9.28
N ASP A 60 -0.27 -16.06 -10.51
CA ASP A 60 0.75 -16.96 -11.06
C ASP A 60 2.13 -16.31 -11.24
N LEU A 61 2.20 -14.97 -11.31
CA LEU A 61 3.45 -14.23 -11.37
C LEU A 61 4.07 -13.98 -9.99
N ARG A 62 3.36 -14.31 -8.90
CA ARG A 62 3.88 -14.17 -7.53
C ARG A 62 4.75 -15.38 -7.16
N PRO A 63 5.80 -15.21 -6.33
CA PRO A 63 6.53 -16.32 -5.75
C PRO A 63 5.59 -17.34 -5.11
N CYS A 64 5.91 -18.64 -5.25
CA CYS A 64 5.02 -19.73 -4.87
C CYS A 64 4.59 -19.65 -3.39
N GLU A 65 5.54 -19.32 -2.53
CA GLU A 65 5.37 -19.18 -1.08
C GLU A 65 4.36 -18.08 -0.76
N VAL A 66 4.57 -16.89 -1.35
CA VAL A 66 3.68 -15.72 -1.21
C VAL A 66 2.28 -16.03 -1.73
N ARG A 67 2.18 -16.72 -2.87
CA ARG A 67 0.88 -17.12 -3.44
C ARG A 67 0.13 -18.05 -2.50
N LEU A 68 0.78 -19.11 -2.00
CA LEU A 68 0.16 -20.10 -1.10
C LEU A 68 -0.28 -19.47 0.24
N GLU A 69 0.51 -18.53 0.76
CA GLU A 69 0.17 -17.77 1.95
C GLU A 69 -1.10 -16.94 1.75
N LEU A 70 -1.16 -16.16 0.67
CA LEU A 70 -2.31 -15.34 0.33
C LEU A 70 -3.54 -16.19 0.01
N GLU A 71 -3.38 -17.33 -0.68
CA GLU A 71 -4.46 -18.30 -0.90
C GLU A 71 -5.00 -18.86 0.41
N THR A 72 -4.12 -19.16 1.37
CA THR A 72 -4.52 -19.65 2.70
C THR A 72 -5.28 -18.58 3.46
N PHE A 73 -4.78 -17.35 3.44
CA PHE A 73 -5.42 -16.19 4.05
C PHE A 73 -6.82 -15.95 3.49
N ASP A 74 -6.96 -16.04 2.17
CA ASP A 74 -8.21 -15.87 1.43
C ASP A 74 -9.26 -16.96 1.73
N ARG A 75 -8.89 -18.12 2.31
CA ARG A 75 -9.86 -19.17 2.72
C ARG A 75 -10.73 -18.74 3.91
N PHE A 76 -10.27 -17.78 4.71
CA PHE A 76 -11.00 -17.30 5.89
C PHE A 76 -11.94 -16.14 5.57
N ARG A 77 -12.05 -15.75 4.31
CA ARG A 77 -12.98 -14.71 3.85
C ARG A 77 -14.44 -15.13 4.07
N PRO A 78 -15.28 -14.25 4.61
CA PRO A 78 -16.72 -14.43 4.57
C PRO A 78 -17.24 -14.62 3.15
N LEU A 79 -18.25 -15.49 3.00
CA LEU A 79 -18.87 -15.81 1.70
C LEU A 79 -19.34 -14.55 0.94
N ARG A 80 -19.80 -13.51 1.66
CA ARG A 80 -20.21 -12.23 1.06
C ARG A 80 -19.09 -11.57 0.25
N LEU A 81 -17.86 -11.60 0.76
CA LEU A 81 -16.70 -10.98 0.11
C LEU A 81 -16.20 -11.85 -1.04
N SER A 82 -16.20 -13.17 -0.85
CA SER A 82 -15.87 -14.14 -1.90
C SER A 82 -16.77 -13.99 -3.13
N ARG A 83 -18.09 -13.85 -2.93
CA ARG A 83 -19.06 -13.61 -4.01
C ARG A 83 -18.85 -12.28 -4.74
N GLN A 84 -18.27 -11.29 -4.07
CA GLN A 84 -17.93 -10.00 -4.66
C GLN A 84 -16.53 -10.00 -5.32
N GLY A 85 -15.80 -11.10 -5.26
CA GLY A 85 -14.47 -11.24 -5.86
C GLY A 85 -13.34 -10.60 -5.03
N TRP A 86 -13.60 -10.13 -3.81
CA TRP A 86 -12.57 -9.50 -2.98
C TRP A 86 -11.53 -10.51 -2.53
N SER A 87 -10.26 -10.23 -2.82
CA SER A 87 -9.13 -11.13 -2.60
C SER A 87 -7.88 -10.33 -2.38
N ARG A 88 -7.12 -10.63 -1.31
CA ARG A 88 -5.82 -9.99 -1.12
C ARG A 88 -4.83 -10.42 -2.23
N LEU A 89 -4.92 -11.69 -2.65
CA LEU A 89 -4.15 -12.23 -3.78
C LEU A 89 -4.39 -11.49 -5.10
N ARG A 90 -5.61 -10.98 -5.31
CA ARG A 90 -6.04 -10.26 -6.51
C ARG A 90 -6.35 -8.79 -6.25
N SER A 91 -5.67 -8.19 -5.28
CA SER A 91 -5.78 -6.74 -5.01
C SER A 91 -4.42 -6.09 -4.94
N LEU A 92 -4.42 -4.78 -5.16
CA LEU A 92 -3.34 -3.88 -4.77
C LEU A 92 -3.56 -3.47 -3.32
N GLU A 93 -2.49 -3.55 -2.53
CA GLU A 93 -2.47 -3.11 -1.13
C GLU A 93 -2.07 -1.63 -1.08
N ALA A 94 -2.86 -0.80 -0.40
CA ALA A 94 -2.65 0.64 -0.28
C ALA A 94 -3.12 1.16 1.10
N SER A 95 -2.87 2.43 1.37
CA SER A 95 -3.25 3.16 2.59
C SER A 95 -4.03 4.42 2.24
N LEU A 96 -4.79 4.95 3.21
CA LEU A 96 -5.45 6.26 3.08
C LEU A 96 -4.54 7.43 3.45
N THR A 97 -3.35 7.16 3.97
CA THR A 97 -2.38 8.17 4.37
C THR A 97 -1.01 7.91 3.75
N PRO A 98 -0.24 8.98 3.46
CA PRO A 98 1.12 8.86 2.92
C PRO A 98 2.10 8.32 3.96
N ASP A 99 1.76 8.40 5.26
CA ASP A 99 2.48 7.78 6.38
C ASP A 99 2.35 6.25 6.34
N VAL A 100 2.80 5.64 5.25
CA VAL A 100 2.94 4.20 5.19
C VAL A 100 4.12 3.86 6.08
N ARG A 101 3.85 3.17 7.20
CA ARG A 101 4.90 2.73 8.13
C ARG A 101 5.96 1.98 7.31
N GLN A 102 7.15 2.57 7.23
CA GLN A 102 8.29 1.94 6.57
C GLN A 102 8.49 0.58 7.20
N PHE A 103 8.31 -0.49 6.42
CA PHE A 103 8.74 -1.79 6.90
C PHE A 103 10.26 -1.72 7.06
N PRO A 104 10.82 -2.06 8.23
CA PRO A 104 12.22 -1.76 8.59
C PRO A 104 13.28 -2.47 7.71
N TYR A 105 12.87 -3.22 6.70
CA TYR A 105 13.73 -4.05 5.86
C TYR A 105 13.84 -3.61 4.40
N ARG A 106 13.18 -2.51 3.97
CA ARG A 106 13.23 -2.04 2.57
C ARG A 106 13.87 -0.65 2.50
N ARG A 107 15.07 -0.61 1.89
CA ARG A 107 16.00 0.54 1.94
C ARG A 107 15.75 1.59 0.85
N ASP A 108 14.99 1.25 -0.20
CA ASP A 108 14.71 2.12 -1.36
C ASP A 108 13.20 2.12 -1.70
N GLU A 109 12.38 2.74 -0.84
CA GLU A 109 10.93 2.83 -1.05
C GLU A 109 10.51 4.23 -1.49
N ALA A 110 9.84 4.34 -2.64
CA ALA A 110 9.05 5.50 -3.01
C ALA A 110 7.59 5.29 -2.57
N VAL A 111 6.87 6.37 -2.27
CA VAL A 111 5.42 6.34 -2.05
C VAL A 111 4.73 6.93 -3.25
N ILE A 112 3.90 6.12 -3.92
CA ILE A 112 3.04 6.58 -5.00
C ILE A 112 1.65 6.94 -4.46
N GLU A 113 1.08 7.99 -5.04
CA GLU A 113 -0.31 8.39 -4.86
C GLU A 113 -1.12 7.87 -6.04
N ILE A 114 -2.27 7.26 -5.75
CA ILE A 114 -3.11 6.57 -6.72
C ILE A 114 -4.54 7.07 -6.55
N LEU A 115 -5.17 7.53 -7.62
CA LEU A 115 -6.60 7.81 -7.62
C LEU A 115 -7.37 6.54 -7.96
N VAL A 116 -8.33 6.20 -7.10
CA VAL A 116 -9.15 5.00 -7.24
C VAL A 116 -10.63 5.35 -7.14
N ASN A 117 -11.46 4.59 -7.86
CA ASN A 117 -12.90 4.63 -7.66
C ASN A 117 -13.22 3.96 -6.31
N PRO A 118 -13.88 4.65 -5.36
CA PRO A 118 -14.21 4.05 -4.06
C PRO A 118 -15.19 2.86 -4.12
N ALA A 119 -15.77 2.57 -5.28
CA ALA A 119 -16.52 1.32 -5.52
C ALA A 119 -15.61 0.09 -5.69
N ASP A 120 -14.36 0.29 -6.11
CA ASP A 120 -13.38 -0.75 -6.42
C ASP A 120 -12.42 -1.03 -5.25
N GLY A 121 -12.73 -0.49 -4.07
CA GLY A 121 -11.93 -0.64 -2.86
C GLY A 121 -12.71 -1.23 -1.68
N VAL A 122 -12.01 -2.00 -0.85
CA VAL A 122 -12.45 -2.43 0.48
C VAL A 122 -11.36 -2.06 1.50
N VAL A 123 -11.78 -1.67 2.70
CA VAL A 123 -10.88 -1.35 3.82
C VAL A 123 -10.94 -2.48 4.84
N CYS A 124 -9.79 -2.99 5.25
CA CYS A 124 -9.62 -4.01 6.27
C CYS A 124 -8.68 -3.49 7.37
N ASP A 125 -8.81 -3.99 8.60
CA ASP A 125 -7.90 -3.65 9.70
C ASP A 125 -6.75 -4.66 9.79
N MET A 126 -5.54 -4.21 9.42
CA MET A 126 -4.33 -4.99 9.48
C MET A 126 -3.84 -5.25 10.90
N ASP A 127 -4.35 -4.57 11.92
CA ASP A 127 -3.87 -4.69 13.30
C ASP A 127 -3.81 -6.16 13.77
N SER A 128 -4.82 -6.95 13.40
CA SER A 128 -4.89 -8.38 13.72
C SER A 128 -3.81 -9.25 13.06
N ILE A 129 -3.16 -8.78 11.99
CA ILE A 129 -2.17 -9.53 11.20
C ILE A 129 -0.83 -8.82 11.02
N ALA A 130 -0.67 -7.59 11.50
CA ALA A 130 0.52 -6.77 11.29
C ALA A 130 1.82 -7.44 11.79
N GLY A 131 1.76 -8.14 12.93
CA GLY A 131 2.88 -8.91 13.47
C GLY A 131 3.05 -10.31 12.88
N LEU A 132 2.21 -10.69 11.91
CA LEU A 132 2.19 -12.02 11.29
C LEU A 132 2.67 -12.01 9.83
N VAL A 133 2.80 -10.83 9.22
CA VAL A 133 3.18 -10.64 7.81
C VAL A 133 4.60 -10.07 7.71
N PRO A 134 5.47 -10.61 6.85
CA PRO A 134 5.29 -11.79 6.01
C PRO A 134 5.26 -13.09 6.84
N PHE A 135 4.52 -14.10 6.39
CA PHE A 135 4.35 -15.36 7.12
C PHE A 135 5.61 -16.22 7.01
N ALA A 136 6.69 -15.82 7.67
CA ALA A 136 7.93 -16.57 7.66
C ALA A 136 7.72 -18.00 8.21
N ASP A 137 7.69 -18.93 7.27
CA ASP A 137 7.93 -20.37 7.32
C ASP A 137 7.54 -21.08 8.63
N ARG A 138 6.36 -21.75 8.62
CA ARG A 138 6.09 -23.02 9.34
C ARG A 138 4.64 -23.46 9.13
N GLN A 139 4.47 -24.60 8.45
CA GLN A 139 3.22 -25.29 8.19
C GLN A 139 2.40 -25.56 9.48
N GLU A 140 3.06 -25.69 10.63
CA GLU A 140 2.45 -25.85 11.97
C GLU A 140 1.63 -24.64 12.47
N ARG A 141 1.80 -23.45 11.90
CA ARG A 141 1.13 -22.23 12.39
C ARG A 141 -0.16 -21.86 11.63
N ARG A 142 -0.50 -22.57 10.55
CA ARG A 142 -1.64 -22.23 9.67
C ARG A 142 -3.00 -22.24 10.38
N ASN A 143 -3.25 -23.22 11.27
CA ASN A 143 -4.49 -23.27 12.05
C ASN A 143 -4.47 -22.31 13.25
N LYS A 144 -3.28 -22.03 13.80
CA LYS A 144 -3.10 -21.19 14.99
C LYS A 144 -3.51 -19.73 14.75
N PHE A 145 -3.38 -19.24 13.52
CA PHE A 145 -3.70 -17.85 13.15
C PHE A 145 -5.05 -17.67 12.44
N SER A 146 -5.82 -18.75 12.29
CA SER A 146 -7.15 -18.70 11.65
C SER A 146 -8.08 -17.65 12.27
N GLY A 147 -8.03 -17.47 13.60
CA GLY A 147 -8.80 -16.44 14.30
C GLY A 147 -8.40 -15.01 13.91
N ALA A 148 -7.10 -14.74 13.75
CA ALA A 148 -6.61 -13.44 13.29
C ALA A 148 -7.04 -13.16 11.84
N PHE A 149 -6.96 -14.16 10.97
CA PHE A 149 -7.37 -14.02 9.56
C PHE A 149 -8.86 -13.77 9.41
N ARG A 150 -9.69 -14.46 10.22
CA ARG A 150 -11.12 -14.19 10.28
C ARG A 150 -11.40 -12.78 10.76
N ARG A 151 -10.76 -12.31 11.84
CA ARG A 151 -10.95 -10.94 12.36
C ARG A 151 -10.60 -9.88 11.31
N TYR A 152 -9.48 -10.05 10.60
CA TYR A 152 -9.13 -9.17 9.48
C TYR A 152 -10.27 -9.11 8.44
N TRP A 153 -10.75 -10.26 7.96
CA TRP A 153 -11.79 -10.26 6.92
C TRP A 153 -13.18 -9.86 7.42
N GLU A 154 -13.48 -10.08 8.70
CA GLU A 154 -14.71 -9.62 9.35
C GLU A 154 -14.74 -8.09 9.46
N SER A 155 -13.57 -7.46 9.61
CA SER A 155 -13.43 -5.99 9.60
C SER A 155 -13.69 -5.35 8.22
N ALA A 156 -13.77 -6.14 7.14
CA ALA A 156 -13.85 -5.61 5.78
C ALA A 156 -15.10 -4.76 5.54
N VAL A 157 -14.89 -3.48 5.21
CA VAL A 157 -15.92 -2.47 4.91
C VAL A 157 -15.65 -1.86 3.53
N PRO A 158 -16.65 -1.69 2.64
CA PRO A 158 -16.45 -1.03 1.35
C PRO A 158 -15.82 0.36 1.52
N LEU A 159 -14.87 0.73 0.67
CA LEU A 159 -14.12 1.99 0.79
C LEU A 159 -15.04 3.22 0.79
N LYS A 160 -16.05 3.25 -0.08
CA LYS A 160 -17.09 4.29 -0.06
C LYS A 160 -17.81 4.42 1.29
N THR A 161 -18.10 3.30 1.95
CA THR A 161 -18.74 3.26 3.26
C THR A 161 -17.78 3.74 4.34
N PHE A 162 -16.52 3.31 4.28
CA PHE A 162 -15.47 3.74 5.20
C PHE A 162 -15.31 5.27 5.18
N LEU A 163 -15.12 5.86 4.00
CA LEU A 163 -14.95 7.30 3.82
C LEU A 163 -16.15 8.13 4.28
N LYS A 164 -17.36 7.54 4.22
CA LYS A 164 -18.59 8.21 4.66
C LYS A 164 -18.74 8.23 6.18
N PHE A 165 -18.28 7.19 6.86
CA PHE A 165 -18.66 6.92 8.26
C PHE A 165 -17.52 6.94 9.25
N TYR A 166 -16.26 6.96 8.79
CA TYR A 166 -15.10 6.99 9.67
C TYR A 166 -14.37 8.32 9.58
N SER A 167 -13.70 8.69 10.66
CA SER A 167 -12.88 9.89 10.72
C SER A 167 -11.54 9.57 11.36
N LYS A 168 -10.46 10.13 10.79
CA LYS A 168 -9.11 10.00 11.31
C LYS A 168 -8.98 10.81 12.60
N ILE A 169 -8.39 10.21 13.62
CA ILE A 169 -8.03 10.82 14.89
C ILE A 169 -6.55 10.52 15.11
N GLU A 170 -5.76 11.58 15.26
CA GLU A 170 -4.35 11.46 15.61
C GLU A 170 -4.21 11.22 17.11
N THR A 171 -3.44 10.21 17.49
CA THR A 171 -3.03 9.97 18.88
C THR A 171 -1.51 9.92 18.97
N PRO A 172 -0.93 10.00 20.19
CA PRO A 172 0.51 9.84 20.37
C PRO A 172 1.05 8.48 19.87
N GLU A 173 0.21 7.45 19.80
CA GLU A 173 0.57 6.09 19.35
C GLU A 173 0.40 5.91 17.83
N GLY A 174 -0.27 6.86 17.17
CA GLY A 174 -0.47 6.90 15.73
C GLY A 174 -1.87 7.34 15.33
N ALA A 175 -2.14 7.30 14.03
CA ALA A 175 -3.47 7.57 13.51
C ALA A 175 -4.42 6.40 13.78
N HIS A 176 -5.65 6.71 14.22
CA HIS A 176 -6.75 5.76 14.32
C HIS A 176 -7.97 6.28 13.56
N TRP A 177 -8.85 5.38 13.15
CA TRP A 177 -10.07 5.74 12.45
C TRP A 177 -11.25 5.28 13.28
N LEU A 178 -12.06 6.22 13.76
CA LEU A 178 -13.22 5.91 14.59
C LEU A 178 -14.52 6.05 13.82
N LYS A 179 -15.46 5.15 14.10
CA LYS A 179 -16.79 5.16 13.56
C LYS A 179 -17.57 6.37 14.08
N GLY A 180 -18.18 7.13 13.17
CA GLY A 180 -19.05 8.26 13.51
C GLY A 180 -20.40 7.81 14.07
N ARG A 181 -21.02 8.67 14.90
CA ARG A 181 -22.29 8.37 15.59
C ARG A 181 -23.48 8.01 14.68
N ARG A 182 -23.46 8.47 13.41
CA ARG A 182 -24.52 8.21 12.41
C ARG A 182 -24.29 6.93 11.60
N ALA A 183 -23.22 6.21 11.86
CA ALA A 183 -22.87 5.00 11.13
C ALA A 183 -23.79 3.81 11.51
N PRO A 184 -24.02 2.86 10.59
CA PRO A 184 -24.71 1.62 10.92
C PRO A 184 -24.03 0.86 12.07
N ARG A 185 -24.84 0.27 12.96
CA ARG A 185 -24.35 -0.47 14.13
C ARG A 185 -23.46 -1.67 13.77
N LEU A 186 -23.70 -2.28 12.61
CA LEU A 186 -22.97 -3.46 12.14
C LEU A 186 -21.53 -3.17 11.66
N LEU A 187 -21.14 -1.89 11.55
CA LEU A 187 -19.77 -1.53 11.17
C LEU A 187 -18.82 -1.59 12.38
N PRO A 188 -17.54 -1.99 12.20
CA PRO A 188 -16.53 -1.97 13.25
C PRO A 188 -16.43 -0.62 13.97
N GLU A 189 -16.15 -0.60 15.27
CA GLU A 189 -16.05 0.67 16.01
C GLU A 189 -14.81 1.49 15.61
N SER A 190 -13.72 0.83 15.28
CA SER A 190 -12.46 1.47 14.94
C SER A 190 -11.64 0.66 13.94
N PHE A 191 -10.68 1.33 13.29
CA PHE A 191 -9.57 0.72 12.58
C PHE A 191 -8.28 1.34 13.11
N PHE A 192 -7.33 0.48 13.51
CA PHE A 192 -6.03 0.93 14.04
C PHE A 192 -4.96 0.94 12.95
N LEU A 193 -5.03 0.00 12.02
CA LEU A 193 -4.12 -0.08 10.88
C LEU A 193 -4.91 -0.37 9.59
N PRO A 194 -5.69 0.60 9.08
CA PRO A 194 -6.50 0.39 7.90
C PRO A 194 -5.64 0.17 6.66
N GLU A 195 -5.93 -0.90 5.95
CA GLU A 195 -5.41 -1.20 4.64
C GLU A 195 -6.54 -1.15 3.62
N VAL A 196 -6.27 -0.52 2.49
CA VAL A 196 -7.16 -0.49 1.33
C VAL A 196 -6.72 -1.58 0.36
N LEU A 197 -7.63 -2.51 0.07
CA LEU A 197 -7.49 -3.46 -1.02
C LEU A 197 -8.25 -2.95 -2.24
N VAL A 198 -7.53 -2.67 -3.33
CA VAL A 198 -8.08 -2.19 -4.60
C VAL A 198 -8.06 -3.32 -5.62
N THR A 199 -9.22 -3.67 -6.18
CA THR A 199 -9.35 -4.79 -7.14
C THR A 199 -9.36 -4.36 -8.61
N THR A 200 -9.27 -3.07 -8.90
CA THR A 200 -9.23 -2.57 -10.27
C THR A 200 -8.09 -3.25 -11.05
N PRO A 201 -8.38 -3.94 -12.16
CA PRO A 201 -7.39 -4.76 -12.86
C PRO A 201 -6.23 -3.94 -13.42
N ARG A 202 -6.51 -2.70 -13.83
CA ARG A 202 -5.50 -1.75 -14.30
C ARG A 202 -5.91 -0.32 -13.98
N ILE A 203 -4.98 0.42 -13.39
CA ILE A 203 -5.08 1.84 -13.10
C ILE A 203 -4.22 2.57 -14.12
N SER A 204 -4.81 3.54 -14.80
CA SER A 204 -4.13 4.34 -15.81
C SER A 204 -2.92 5.06 -15.21
N PRO A 205 -1.79 5.15 -15.92
CA PRO A 205 -0.65 5.94 -15.45
C PRO A 205 -1.01 7.42 -15.18
N ARG A 206 -2.06 7.95 -15.83
CA ARG A 206 -2.57 9.31 -15.55
C ARG A 206 -3.14 9.49 -14.14
N HIS A 207 -3.52 8.40 -13.48
CA HIS A 207 -4.12 8.41 -12.14
C HIS A 207 -3.11 8.01 -11.06
N VAL A 208 -1.82 7.96 -11.40
CA VAL A 208 -0.74 7.66 -10.46
C VAL A 208 0.26 8.80 -10.50
N ARG A 209 0.83 9.17 -9.36
CA ARG A 209 1.96 10.11 -9.28
C ARG A 209 2.87 9.78 -8.10
N LEU A 210 4.07 10.31 -8.10
CA LEU A 210 4.97 10.24 -6.95
C LEU A 210 4.47 11.18 -5.84
N ALA A 211 4.25 10.63 -4.64
CA ALA A 211 3.88 11.39 -3.45
C ALA A 211 5.11 11.74 -2.61
N GLN A 212 6.04 10.78 -2.47
CA GLN A 212 7.28 10.95 -1.72
C GLN A 212 8.39 10.12 -2.37
N ALA A 213 9.50 10.77 -2.71
CA ALA A 213 10.72 10.06 -3.09
C ALA A 213 11.33 9.41 -1.85
N GLY A 214 11.83 8.17 -1.98
CA GLY A 214 12.56 7.50 -0.91
C GLY A 214 13.72 8.37 -0.44
N ARG A 215 13.88 8.51 0.88
CA ARG A 215 15.14 9.05 1.42
C ARG A 215 16.16 7.92 1.36
N PRO A 216 17.28 8.05 0.63
CA PRO A 216 18.38 7.13 0.84
C PRO A 216 18.76 7.24 2.32
N GLN A 217 18.69 6.12 3.06
CA GLN A 217 19.34 6.11 4.36
C GLN A 217 20.83 6.31 4.10
N PRO A 218 21.52 7.22 4.83
CA PRO A 218 22.98 7.23 4.80
C PRO A 218 23.43 5.81 5.13
N LEU A 219 24.35 5.27 4.32
CA LEU A 219 24.97 3.98 4.60
C LEU A 219 25.48 4.04 6.05
N LEU A 220 24.92 3.21 6.93
CA LEU A 220 25.43 3.00 8.28
C LEU A 220 26.94 2.73 8.17
N GLY A 221 27.76 3.70 8.55
CA GLY A 221 29.22 3.62 8.49
C GLY A 221 29.96 4.76 7.78
N THR A 222 29.36 5.92 7.53
CA THR A 222 30.13 7.12 7.14
C THR A 222 29.78 8.32 8.01
N ASP A 223 30.30 8.31 9.23
CA ASP A 223 30.54 9.54 9.99
C ASP A 223 31.65 10.30 9.26
N PHE A 224 31.29 11.23 8.37
CA PHE A 224 32.21 12.27 7.93
C PHE A 224 31.99 13.47 8.83
N GLU A 225 32.85 13.58 9.85
CA GLU A 225 33.09 14.85 10.54
C GLU A 225 33.59 15.86 9.50
N TRP A 226 32.90 16.99 9.40
CA TRP A 226 33.41 18.14 8.66
C TRP A 226 34.34 18.89 9.60
N GLU A 227 35.64 18.63 9.52
CA GLU A 227 36.63 19.60 9.96
C GLU A 227 36.63 20.74 8.94
N TYR A 228 36.12 21.90 9.36
CA TYR A 228 36.44 23.16 8.71
C TYR A 228 37.84 23.55 9.18
N GLU A 229 38.84 23.41 8.31
CA GLU A 229 40.09 24.16 8.47
C GLU A 229 39.84 25.61 8.03
N GLU A 230 40.06 26.56 8.94
CA GLU A 230 40.16 28.00 8.68
C GLU A 230 41.46 28.37 7.96
#